data_AF-A0A060CGV6-F1
#
_entry.id   AF-A0A060CGV6-F1
#
_cell.length_a   1.000
_cell.length_b   1.000
_cell.length_c   1.000
_cell.angle_alpha   90.00
_cell.angle_beta   90.00
_cell.angle_gamma   90.00
#
_symmetry.space_group_name_H-M   'P 1'
#
loop_
_entity.id
_entity.type
_entity.pdbx_description
1 polymer ?
#
loop_
_entity_poly.entity_id
_entity_poly.type
_entity_poly.pdbx_seq_one_letter_code
_entity_poly.pdbx_strand_id
1 'polypeptide(L)'
;LFTSEGANLNIVRIPIGASDFISEDDFFSCADKKGPDGNLLKYFNIDHDAEVIEVAKEIKAVKPNVKILATPWSAPAWMKDSGSLCGGSLKDGYEDVFAQYLSNFVSAYEYEGLGIDYLTLQKRAPEFHYLLSKHENDPDHKPRK
;
A
#
# COMPACT_ATOMS: atom_id res chain seq x y z
N LEU A 1 -9.97 20.17 -7.52
CA LEU A 1 -9.56 18.85 -8.06
C LEU A 1 -10.75 17.90 -8.27
N PHE A 2 -11.65 17.75 -7.28
CA PHE A 2 -12.76 16.78 -7.32
C PHE A 2 -14.15 17.36 -7.66
N THR A 3 -14.29 18.68 -7.75
CA THR A 3 -15.54 19.36 -8.13
C THR A 3 -15.75 19.35 -9.65
N SER A 4 -17.01 19.55 -10.07
CA SER A 4 -17.38 19.70 -11.49
C SER A 4 -16.79 20.95 -12.15
N GLU A 5 -16.43 21.97 -11.35
CA GLU A 5 -15.76 23.19 -11.82
C GLU A 5 -14.24 22.99 -12.00
N GLY A 6 -13.68 21.91 -11.44
CA GLY A 6 -12.28 21.54 -11.58
C GLY A 6 -12.07 20.33 -12.51
N ALA A 7 -10.99 19.58 -12.27
CA ALA A 7 -10.66 18.38 -13.05
C ALA A 7 -11.64 17.20 -12.84
N ASN A 8 -12.58 17.32 -11.90
CA ASN A 8 -13.63 16.33 -11.62
C ASN A 8 -13.12 14.89 -11.47
N LEU A 9 -11.96 14.70 -10.82
CA LEU A 9 -11.41 13.37 -10.57
C LEU A 9 -12.40 12.50 -9.81
N ASN A 10 -12.47 11.22 -10.14
CA ASN A 10 -13.46 10.28 -9.61
C ASN A 10 -12.85 9.09 -8.87
N ILE A 11 -11.53 8.98 -8.82
CA ILE A 11 -10.81 7.93 -8.09
C ILE A 11 -9.68 8.56 -7.28
N VAL A 12 -9.49 8.10 -6.05
CA VAL A 12 -8.33 8.37 -5.20
C VAL A 12 -7.63 7.04 -4.94
N ARG A 13 -6.30 7.04 -4.97
CA ARG A 13 -5.49 5.88 -4.60
C ARG A 13 -4.81 6.12 -3.26
N ILE A 14 -4.96 5.17 -2.35
CA ILE A 14 -4.39 5.18 -1.01
C ILE A 14 -3.38 4.03 -0.88
N PRO A 15 -2.17 4.26 -0.37
CA PRO A 15 -1.23 3.19 -0.08
C PRO A 15 -1.71 2.39 1.15
N ILE A 16 -1.46 1.08 1.17
CA ILE A 16 -1.57 0.26 2.38
C ILE A 16 -0.17 0.16 2.98
N GLY A 17 0.04 0.81 4.13
CA GLY A 17 1.37 1.05 4.69
C GLY A 17 2.14 2.16 3.97
N ALA A 18 3.44 2.24 4.22
CA ALA A 18 4.31 3.26 3.63
C ALA A 18 4.41 3.15 2.10
N SER A 19 4.69 4.29 1.49
CA SER A 19 5.02 4.42 0.07
C SER A 19 6.38 5.08 -0.11
N ASP A 20 6.84 5.17 -1.36
CA ASP A 20 8.05 5.89 -1.78
C ASP A 20 7.94 7.42 -1.65
N PHE A 21 6.80 7.95 -1.17
CA PHE A 21 6.59 9.38 -0.92
C PHE A 21 6.95 9.83 0.51
N ILE A 22 7.45 8.91 1.34
CA ILE A 22 8.04 9.23 2.65
C ILE A 22 9.49 8.75 2.69
N SER A 23 10.26 9.16 3.71
CA SER A 23 11.63 8.67 3.88
C SER A 23 11.65 7.17 4.15
N GLU A 24 12.65 6.45 3.65
CA GLU A 24 12.82 5.02 3.94
C GLU A 24 12.98 4.75 5.45
N ASP A 25 13.59 5.68 6.17
CA ASP A 25 13.74 5.62 7.63
C ASP A 25 12.40 5.65 8.37
N ASP A 26 11.34 6.14 7.72
CA ASP A 26 9.98 6.25 8.24
C ASP A 26 9.04 5.18 7.65
N PHE A 27 9.56 4.19 6.92
CA PHE A 27 8.72 3.14 6.35
C PHE A 27 8.04 2.30 7.43
N PHE A 28 6.74 2.12 7.26
CA PHE A 28 5.88 1.36 8.14
C PHE A 28 4.96 0.43 7.33
N SER A 29 4.38 -0.52 8.03
CA SER A 29 3.24 -1.33 7.60
C SER A 29 2.13 -1.20 8.63
N CYS A 30 0.90 -1.54 8.27
CA CYS A 30 -0.20 -1.56 9.22
C CYS A 30 -0.05 -2.65 10.29
N ALA A 31 1.04 -3.44 10.28
CA ALA A 31 1.32 -4.49 11.27
C ALA A 31 2.84 -4.71 11.45
N ASP A 32 3.59 -3.69 11.87
CA ASP A 32 5.06 -3.76 11.95
C ASP A 32 5.60 -4.82 12.91
N LYS A 33 4.79 -5.22 13.90
CA LYS A 33 5.16 -6.25 14.88
C LYS A 33 4.32 -7.51 14.66
N LYS A 34 5.01 -8.66 14.59
CA LYS A 34 4.35 -9.97 14.58
C LYS A 34 3.67 -10.20 15.94
N GLY A 35 2.38 -10.54 15.89
CA GLY A 35 1.63 -10.99 17.06
C GLY A 35 2.05 -12.37 17.56
N PRO A 36 1.58 -12.79 18.74
CA PRO A 36 1.80 -14.13 19.25
C PRO A 36 1.09 -15.19 18.40
N ASP A 37 1.48 -16.45 18.57
CA ASP A 37 0.83 -17.59 17.90
C ASP A 37 -0.68 -17.60 18.17
N GLY A 38 -1.46 -17.92 17.13
CA GLY A 38 -2.92 -17.85 17.14
C GLY A 38 -3.52 -16.49 16.78
N ASN A 39 -2.75 -15.39 16.87
CA ASN A 39 -3.15 -14.10 16.30
C ASN A 39 -1.92 -13.27 15.86
N LEU A 40 -1.41 -13.58 14.66
CA LEU A 40 -0.22 -12.93 14.12
C LEU A 40 -0.42 -11.44 13.79
N LEU A 41 -1.67 -11.01 13.59
CA LEU A 41 -2.04 -9.63 13.29
C LEU A 41 -2.56 -8.86 14.52
N LYS A 42 -2.27 -9.34 15.73
CA LYS A 42 -2.72 -8.71 16.99
C LYS A 42 -2.39 -7.21 17.09
N TYR A 43 -1.30 -6.78 16.46
CA TYR A 43 -0.83 -5.40 16.50
C TYR A 43 -1.21 -4.58 15.25
N PHE A 44 -2.13 -5.10 14.43
CA PHE A 44 -2.62 -4.39 13.26
C PHE A 44 -3.30 -3.07 13.65
N ASN A 45 -2.96 -1.98 12.98
CA ASN A 45 -3.61 -0.66 13.13
C ASN A 45 -3.39 0.20 11.87
N ILE A 46 -4.13 1.29 11.77
CA ILE A 46 -4.00 2.30 10.70
C ILE A 46 -3.63 3.67 11.29
N ASP A 47 -2.93 3.70 12.43
CA ASP A 47 -2.70 4.94 13.19
C ASP A 47 -1.86 5.95 12.40
N HIS A 48 -0.97 5.45 11.53
CA HIS A 48 -0.19 6.28 10.60
C HIS A 48 -1.03 6.95 9.51
N ASP A 49 -2.26 6.48 9.27
CA ASP A 49 -3.12 6.98 8.19
C ASP A 49 -4.02 8.13 8.64
N ALA A 50 -3.87 8.67 9.86
CA ALA A 50 -4.75 9.70 10.41
C ALA A 50 -4.96 10.90 9.44
N GLU A 51 -3.87 11.49 8.92
CA GLU A 51 -3.95 12.59 7.96
C GLU A 51 -4.56 12.15 6.62
N VAL A 52 -4.26 10.93 6.16
CA VAL A 52 -4.81 10.36 4.92
C VAL A 52 -6.32 10.20 5.04
N ILE A 53 -6.80 9.74 6.19
CA ILE A 53 -8.21 9.55 6.51
C ILE A 53 -8.94 10.89 6.56
N GLU A 54 -8.36 11.90 7.19
CA GLU A 54 -8.93 13.26 7.24
C GLU A 54 -9.11 13.83 5.83
N VAL A 55 -8.05 13.80 5.00
CA VAL A 55 -8.11 14.28 3.63
C VAL A 55 -9.10 13.47 2.79
N ALA A 56 -9.15 12.14 2.96
CA ALA A 56 -10.11 11.30 2.24
C ALA A 56 -11.57 11.63 2.61
N LYS A 57 -11.84 11.94 3.89
CA LYS A 57 -13.16 12.41 4.37
C LYS A 57 -13.53 13.76 3.76
N GLU A 58 -12.59 14.70 3.67
CA GLU A 58 -12.81 15.98 2.98
C GLU A 58 -13.15 15.79 1.50
N ILE A 59 -12.42 14.90 0.81
CA ILE A 59 -12.70 14.59 -0.60
C ILE A 59 -14.09 13.97 -0.74
N LYS A 60 -14.50 13.05 0.15
CA LYS A 60 -15.84 12.44 0.14
C LYS A 60 -16.94 13.47 0.42
N ALA A 61 -16.71 14.46 1.28
CA ALA A 61 -17.67 15.54 1.53
C ALA A 61 -17.94 16.37 0.26
N VAL A 62 -16.91 16.61 -0.56
CA VAL A 62 -17.04 17.34 -1.83
C VAL A 62 -17.53 16.44 -2.98
N LYS A 63 -17.17 15.16 -2.98
CA LYS A 63 -17.54 14.18 -4.00
C LYS A 63 -17.94 12.84 -3.35
N PRO A 64 -19.20 12.68 -2.91
CA PRO A 64 -19.65 11.49 -2.18
C PRO A 64 -19.41 10.16 -2.94
N ASN A 65 -19.52 10.22 -4.27
CA ASN A 65 -19.36 9.07 -5.16
C ASN A 65 -17.91 8.83 -5.62
N VAL A 66 -16.91 9.53 -5.07
CA VAL A 66 -15.50 9.25 -5.39
C VAL A 66 -15.17 7.80 -5.01
N LYS A 67 -14.37 7.14 -5.84
CA LYS A 67 -13.93 5.76 -5.61
C LYS A 67 -12.58 5.72 -4.92
N ILE A 68 -12.38 4.79 -4.00
CA ILE A 68 -11.10 4.60 -3.31
C ILE A 68 -10.46 3.29 -3.77
N LEU A 69 -9.23 3.38 -4.25
CA LEU A 69 -8.37 2.27 -4.61
C LEU A 69 -7.26 2.12 -3.58
N ALA A 70 -7.19 0.97 -2.91
CA ALA A 70 -6.10 0.64 -1.99
C ALA A 70 -5.01 -0.21 -2.67
N THR A 71 -3.74 0.11 -2.43
CA THR A 71 -2.60 -0.66 -2.94
C THR A 71 -1.52 -0.85 -1.88
N PRO A 72 -1.12 -2.09 -1.53
CA PRO A 72 0.04 -2.32 -0.68
C PRO A 72 1.34 -2.13 -1.49
N TRP A 73 2.32 -1.42 -0.91
CA TRP A 73 3.69 -1.38 -1.45
C TRP A 73 4.49 -2.61 -1.03
N SER A 74 4.17 -3.16 0.13
CA SER A 74 4.89 -4.27 0.76
C SER A 74 3.99 -5.05 1.71
N ALA A 75 4.30 -6.33 1.91
CA ALA A 75 3.85 -7.04 3.10
C ALA A 75 4.67 -6.58 4.33
N PRO A 76 4.15 -6.72 5.57
CA PRO A 76 4.94 -6.47 6.77
C PRO A 76 6.26 -7.23 6.75
N ALA A 77 7.33 -6.57 7.22
CA ALA A 77 8.70 -7.05 7.11
C ALA A 77 8.89 -8.50 7.62
N TRP A 78 8.22 -8.86 8.71
CA TRP A 78 8.31 -10.20 9.30
C TRP A 78 7.66 -11.32 8.45
N MET A 79 6.76 -10.97 7.52
CA MET A 79 6.18 -11.90 6.55
C MET A 79 7.11 -12.17 5.35
N LYS A 80 8.21 -11.41 5.21
CA LYS A 80 9.08 -11.46 4.04
C LYS A 80 10.42 -12.12 4.34
N ASP A 81 10.99 -12.79 3.35
CA ASP A 81 12.29 -13.47 3.44
C ASP A 81 13.44 -12.50 3.77
N SER A 82 13.37 -11.27 3.27
CA SER A 82 14.34 -10.20 3.50
C SER A 82 14.29 -9.61 4.90
N GLY A 83 13.18 -9.81 5.64
CA GLY A 83 12.95 -9.12 6.90
C GLY A 83 12.83 -7.59 6.75
N SER A 84 12.58 -7.09 5.52
CA SER A 84 12.54 -5.66 5.20
C SER A 84 11.29 -5.30 4.39
N LEU A 85 10.81 -4.06 4.55
CA LEU A 85 9.76 -3.50 3.70
C LEU A 85 10.28 -3.25 2.27
N CYS A 86 11.59 -3.16 2.07
CA CYS A 86 12.25 -3.00 0.77
C CYS A 86 12.69 -4.37 0.20
N GLY A 87 12.24 -4.70 -1.01
CA GLY A 87 12.64 -5.93 -1.73
C GLY A 87 12.21 -7.24 -1.03
N GLY A 88 12.67 -8.39 -1.52
CA GLY A 88 12.29 -9.71 -0.98
C GLY A 88 10.88 -10.16 -1.37
N SER A 89 10.54 -11.39 -0.98
CA SER A 89 9.28 -12.07 -1.30
C SER A 89 8.53 -12.46 -0.04
N LEU A 90 7.23 -12.68 -0.17
CA LEU A 90 6.42 -13.27 0.89
C LEU A 90 6.95 -14.67 1.20
N LYS A 91 7.09 -15.02 2.48
CA LYS A 91 7.44 -16.37 2.91
C LYS A 91 6.30 -17.34 2.62
N ASP A 92 6.64 -18.54 2.18
CA ASP A 92 5.68 -19.64 2.01
C ASP A 92 4.88 -19.86 3.30
N GLY A 93 3.55 -19.99 3.16
CA GLY A 93 2.63 -20.20 4.28
C GLY A 93 2.14 -18.92 4.97
N TYR A 94 2.53 -17.73 4.48
CA TYR A 94 2.01 -16.44 4.97
C TYR A 94 0.91 -15.86 4.08
N GLU A 95 0.49 -16.54 3.02
CA GLU A 95 -0.53 -16.07 2.06
C GLU A 95 -1.85 -15.74 2.76
N ASP A 96 -2.34 -16.65 3.62
CA ASP A 96 -3.58 -16.45 4.37
C ASP A 96 -3.47 -15.28 5.35
N VAL A 97 -2.31 -15.13 5.99
CA VAL A 97 -2.04 -14.03 6.94
C VAL A 97 -1.99 -12.70 6.19
N PHE A 98 -1.39 -12.69 4.99
CA PHE A 98 -1.34 -11.50 4.15
C PHE A 98 -2.72 -11.13 3.58
N ALA A 99 -3.52 -12.12 3.18
CA ALA A 99 -4.92 -11.90 2.79
C ALA A 99 -5.74 -11.30 3.94
N GLN A 100 -5.56 -11.82 5.17
CA GLN A 100 -6.21 -11.27 6.37
C GLN A 100 -5.72 -9.85 6.67
N TYR A 101 -4.43 -9.55 6.47
CA TYR A 101 -3.88 -8.20 6.61
C TYR A 101 -4.58 -7.20 5.68
N LEU A 102 -4.77 -7.56 4.41
CA LEU A 102 -5.51 -6.73 3.45
C LEU A 102 -6.99 -6.60 3.82
N SER A 103 -7.62 -7.68 4.28
CA SER A 103 -9.01 -7.65 4.75
C SER A 103 -9.18 -6.73 5.96
N ASN A 104 -8.26 -6.76 6.92
CA ASN A 104 -8.28 -5.89 8.09
C ASN A 104 -8.19 -4.42 7.70
N PHE A 105 -7.36 -4.08 6.70
CA PHE A 105 -7.26 -2.73 6.17
C PHE A 105 -8.59 -2.25 5.57
N VAL A 106 -9.22 -3.07 4.73
CA VAL A 106 -10.53 -2.74 4.14
C VAL A 106 -11.58 -2.52 5.24
N SER A 107 -11.63 -3.41 6.24
CA SER A 107 -12.56 -3.26 7.37
C SER A 107 -12.28 -2.03 8.24
N ALA A 108 -11.01 -1.69 8.45
CA ALA A 108 -10.63 -0.52 9.25
C ALA A 108 -11.03 0.79 8.54
N TYR A 109 -10.80 0.89 7.22
CA TYR A 109 -11.25 2.03 6.43
C TYR A 109 -12.78 2.13 6.33
N GLU A 110 -13.48 1.00 6.24
CA GLU A 110 -14.95 0.98 6.31
C GLU A 110 -15.46 1.52 7.66
N TYR A 111 -14.80 1.15 8.77
CA TYR A 111 -15.14 1.68 10.11
C TYR A 111 -14.96 3.21 10.20
N GLU A 112 -14.00 3.76 9.46
CA GLU A 112 -13.80 5.20 9.31
C GLU A 112 -14.80 5.88 8.36
N GLY A 113 -15.75 5.15 7.78
CA GLY A 113 -16.72 5.65 6.80
C GLY A 113 -16.12 5.84 5.40
N LEU A 114 -14.98 5.22 5.12
CA LEU A 114 -14.24 5.33 3.87
C LEU A 114 -14.15 3.98 3.16
N GLY A 115 -15.27 3.52 2.59
CA GLY A 115 -15.29 2.24 1.87
C GLY A 115 -14.28 2.16 0.73
N ILE A 116 -13.53 1.05 0.71
CA ILE A 116 -12.56 0.73 -0.34
C ILE A 116 -13.29 0.05 -1.51
N ASP A 117 -13.31 0.69 -2.68
CA ASP A 117 -13.98 0.16 -3.86
C ASP A 117 -13.12 -0.85 -4.64
N TYR A 118 -11.78 -0.65 -4.61
CA TYR A 118 -10.84 -1.49 -5.33
C TYR A 118 -9.62 -1.80 -4.47
N LEU A 119 -9.14 -3.03 -4.57
CA LEU A 119 -7.92 -3.50 -3.93
C LEU A 119 -7.00 -4.10 -4.99
N THR A 120 -5.69 -3.86 -4.84
CA THR A 120 -4.66 -4.47 -5.69
C THR A 120 -3.76 -5.35 -4.83
N LEU A 121 -3.14 -6.37 -5.43
CA LEU A 121 -2.33 -7.35 -4.68
C LEU A 121 -0.99 -6.78 -4.21
N GLN A 122 -0.33 -5.97 -5.04
CA GLN A 122 0.94 -5.30 -4.73
C GLN A 122 1.17 -4.16 -5.73
N LYS A 123 1.82 -3.07 -5.31
CA LYS A 123 2.46 -2.13 -6.24
C LYS A 123 3.69 -2.81 -6.86
N ARG A 124 3.64 -3.03 -8.18
CA ARG A 124 4.71 -3.56 -9.07
C ARG A 124 5.18 -4.99 -8.74
N ALA A 125 5.27 -5.81 -9.78
CA ALA A 125 5.83 -7.16 -9.71
C ALA A 125 7.36 -7.11 -9.51
N PRO A 126 7.97 -8.06 -8.77
CA PRO A 126 9.43 -8.19 -8.62
C PRO A 126 10.18 -8.27 -9.96
N GLU A 127 9.52 -8.70 -11.03
CA GLU A 127 10.03 -8.77 -12.41
C GLU A 127 10.59 -7.43 -12.95
N PHE A 128 10.09 -6.28 -12.48
CA PHE A 128 10.54 -4.99 -13.02
C PHE A 128 11.91 -4.52 -12.50
N HIS A 129 12.31 -4.93 -11.29
CA HIS A 129 13.65 -4.60 -10.78
C HIS A 129 14.74 -5.37 -11.55
N TYR A 130 14.43 -6.57 -12.03
CA TYR A 130 15.30 -7.35 -12.91
C TYR A 130 15.50 -6.68 -14.29
N LEU A 131 14.44 -6.07 -14.84
CA LEU A 131 14.52 -5.40 -16.15
C LEU A 131 15.25 -4.05 -16.09
N LEU A 132 15.10 -3.28 -15.01
CA LEU A 132 15.78 -2.00 -14.84
C LEU A 132 17.28 -2.17 -14.50
N SER A 133 17.62 -3.14 -13.64
CA SER A 133 19.02 -3.45 -13.32
C SER A 133 19.82 -3.96 -14.53
N LYS A 134 19.17 -4.62 -15.49
CA LYS A 134 19.80 -4.95 -16.78
C LYS A 134 19.93 -3.74 -17.71
N HIS A 135 19.00 -2.79 -17.66
CA HIS A 135 19.06 -1.58 -18.48
C HIS A 135 20.12 -0.57 -17.99
N GLU A 136 20.34 -0.49 -16.67
CA GLU A 136 21.37 0.37 -16.08
C GLU A 136 22.79 -0.21 -16.18
N ASN A 137 22.92 -1.54 -16.27
CA ASN A 137 24.21 -2.23 -16.43
C ASN A 137 24.46 -2.73 -17.87
N ASP A 138 23.69 -2.26 -18.86
CA ASP A 138 23.94 -2.55 -20.28
C ASP A 138 25.00 -1.57 -20.82
N PRO A 139 26.25 -2.00 -21.10
CA PRO A 139 27.30 -1.14 -21.62
C PRO A 139 26.97 -0.55 -23.00
N ASP A 140 25.96 -1.06 -23.70
CA ASP A 140 25.54 -0.60 -25.03
C ASP A 140 24.31 0.34 -25.00
N HIS A 141 23.80 0.71 -23.81
CA HIS A 141 22.64 1.59 -23.70
C HIS A 141 22.97 3.04 -24.11
N LYS A 142 22.62 3.43 -25.34
CA LYS A 142 22.62 4.84 -25.77
C LYS A 142 21.27 5.50 -25.41
N PRO A 143 21.28 6.68 -24.78
CA PRO A 143 20.04 7.41 -24.51
C PRO A 143 19.36 7.77 -25.83
N ARG A 144 18.07 7.46 -25.93
CA ARG A 144 17.25 7.94 -27.05
C ARG A 144 17.02 9.44 -26.87
N LYS A 145 17.34 10.21 -27.90
CA LYS A 145 17.08 11.65 -28.00
C LYS A 145 15.59 11.95 -28.03
#